data_AF-A0A543BP45-F1
#
_entry.id   AF-A0A543BP45-F1
#
_cell.length_a   1.000
_cell.length_b   1.000
_cell.length_c   1.000
_cell.angle_alpha   90.00
_cell.angle_beta   90.00
_cell.angle_gamma   90.00
#
_symmetry.space_group_name_H-M   'P 1'
#
loop_
_entity.id
_entity.type
_entity.pdbx_description
1 polymer ?
#
loop_
_entity_poly.entity_id
_entity_poly.type
_entity_poly.pdbx_seq_one_letter_code
_entity_poly.pdbx_strand_id
1 'polypeptide(L)'
;MAAGMVVGATVAVAGCSPLVAAPESREASDVVVSVAEDEYEGYFDAEASPVSDDEAVGAMWGSFGTGRGVGPVGWSHGSAAPGTYVVTVECAGPDEIEVRFDQTDHRQDATTRLTCPGSVSFDATTTETGFMIELDSAGAPGAYRISVAPRIAS
;
A
#
# COMPACT_ATOMS: atom_id res chain seq x y z
N MET A 1 -28.64 -40.92 60.58
CA MET A 1 -27.50 -40.34 59.84
C MET A 1 -27.50 -40.99 58.47
N ALA A 2 -27.64 -40.17 57.43
CA ALA A 2 -27.98 -40.59 56.07
C ALA A 2 -26.75 -41.10 55.31
N ALA A 3 -26.93 -42.13 54.48
CA ALA A 3 -25.96 -42.53 53.46
C ALA A 3 -26.68 -42.95 52.17
N GLY A 4 -26.58 -42.08 51.17
CA GLY A 4 -26.47 -42.38 49.74
C GLY A 4 -27.56 -43.21 49.06
N MET A 5 -28.49 -42.53 48.40
CA MET A 5 -29.57 -43.08 47.58
C MET A 5 -29.14 -43.29 46.11
N VAL A 6 -29.19 -44.56 45.68
CA VAL A 6 -29.80 -45.19 44.48
C VAL A 6 -29.84 -44.49 43.08
N VAL A 7 -29.80 -45.37 42.06
CA VAL A 7 -30.41 -45.34 40.70
C VAL A 7 -29.42 -44.89 39.60
N GLY A 8 -29.24 -45.59 38.49
CA GLY A 8 -29.93 -46.74 37.89
C GLY A 8 -29.89 -46.60 36.36
N ALA A 9 -29.80 -47.75 35.68
CA ALA A 9 -29.73 -48.02 34.24
C ALA A 9 -30.51 -47.09 33.28
N THR A 10 -30.07 -47.02 32.01
CA THR A 10 -30.82 -47.62 30.88
C THR A 10 -30.06 -47.53 29.55
N VAL A 11 -30.04 -48.67 28.84
CA VAL A 11 -29.72 -48.82 27.42
C VAL A 11 -31.05 -48.77 26.66
N ALA A 12 -31.13 -48.07 25.53
CA ALA A 12 -32.14 -48.35 24.50
C ALA A 12 -31.71 -47.83 23.12
N VAL A 13 -32.09 -48.61 22.10
CA VAL A 13 -31.70 -48.56 20.69
C VAL A 13 -32.90 -48.05 19.85
N ALA A 14 -32.60 -47.31 18.77
CA ALA A 14 -33.35 -47.08 17.52
C ALA A 14 -34.77 -46.44 17.53
N GLY A 15 -34.97 -45.47 16.62
CA GLY A 15 -36.28 -44.94 16.21
C GLY A 15 -36.16 -44.01 14.98
N CYS A 16 -37.16 -44.06 14.08
CA CYS A 16 -37.17 -43.62 12.68
C CYS A 16 -37.17 -42.11 12.37
N SER A 17 -36.78 -41.77 11.12
CA SER A 17 -36.76 -40.44 10.48
C SER A 17 -38.12 -39.73 10.38
N PRO A 18 -38.11 -38.39 10.16
CA PRO A 18 -38.90 -37.84 9.07
C PRO A 18 -38.19 -36.75 8.21
N LEU A 19 -38.72 -36.64 7.00
CA LEU A 19 -38.48 -35.71 5.88
C LEU A 19 -38.36 -34.21 6.29
N VAL A 20 -37.31 -33.51 5.81
CA VAL A 20 -37.29 -32.04 5.62
C VAL A 20 -36.57 -31.74 4.30
N ALA A 21 -37.21 -30.92 3.47
CA ALA A 21 -36.74 -30.46 2.17
C ALA A 21 -35.89 -29.18 2.27
N ALA A 22 -34.89 -29.11 1.38
CA ALA A 22 -34.22 -27.93 0.80
C ALA A 22 -33.31 -27.07 1.73
N PRO A 23 -32.27 -26.37 1.21
CA PRO A 23 -32.04 -26.05 -0.21
C PRO A 23 -30.69 -26.50 -0.78
N GLU A 24 -30.75 -26.78 -2.09
CA GLU A 24 -29.77 -26.47 -3.13
C GLU A 24 -28.41 -26.03 -2.61
N SER A 25 -27.43 -26.94 -2.76
CA SER A 25 -26.02 -26.60 -2.80
C SER A 25 -25.87 -25.42 -3.75
N ARG A 26 -25.68 -24.22 -3.18
CA ARG A 26 -25.13 -23.11 -3.93
C ARG A 26 -23.82 -23.64 -4.49
N GLU A 27 -23.78 -23.84 -5.81
CA GLU A 27 -22.53 -23.83 -6.54
C GLU A 27 -21.82 -22.56 -6.07
N ALA A 28 -20.80 -22.75 -5.23
CA ALA A 28 -19.83 -21.71 -5.00
C ALA A 28 -19.28 -21.44 -6.39
N SER A 29 -19.78 -20.37 -7.03
CA SER A 29 -19.11 -19.78 -8.17
C SER A 29 -17.71 -19.50 -7.66
N ASP A 30 -16.80 -20.38 -8.04
CA ASP A 30 -15.37 -20.18 -7.93
C ASP A 30 -15.10 -18.97 -8.81
N VAL A 31 -15.20 -17.79 -8.21
CA VAL A 31 -14.79 -16.54 -8.84
C VAL A 31 -13.29 -16.68 -8.94
N VAL A 32 -12.84 -17.20 -10.08
CA VAL A 32 -11.45 -17.17 -10.48
C VAL A 32 -11.14 -15.67 -10.66
N VAL A 33 -10.72 -15.02 -9.58
CA VAL A 33 -10.16 -13.67 -9.66
C VAL A 33 -8.85 -13.86 -10.38
N SER A 34 -8.87 -13.66 -11.70
CA SER A 34 -7.65 -13.54 -12.48
C SER A 34 -6.89 -12.35 -11.91
N VAL A 35 -5.83 -12.61 -11.15
CA VAL A 35 -4.89 -11.58 -10.73
C VAL A 35 -4.26 -11.08 -12.02
N ALA A 36 -4.62 -9.88 -12.45
CA ALA A 36 -3.97 -9.26 -13.59
C ALA A 36 -2.50 -9.04 -13.21
N GLU A 37 -1.59 -9.60 -14.01
CA GLU A 37 -0.15 -9.38 -13.83
C GLU A 37 0.15 -7.89 -13.95
N ASP A 38 1.01 -7.38 -13.06
CA ASP A 38 1.41 -5.98 -13.07
C ASP A 38 2.57 -5.78 -14.05
N GLU A 39 2.26 -5.19 -15.20
CA GLU A 39 3.25 -4.91 -16.26
C GLU A 39 4.32 -3.90 -15.83
N TYR A 40 4.09 -3.14 -14.77
CA TYR A 40 4.99 -2.15 -14.20
C TYR A 40 5.78 -2.69 -12.99
N GLU A 41 5.53 -3.93 -12.57
CA GLU A 41 6.32 -4.57 -11.52
C GLU A 41 7.79 -4.66 -11.96
N GLY A 42 8.68 -4.16 -11.10
CA GLY A 42 10.12 -4.14 -11.37
C GLY A 42 10.57 -3.15 -12.45
N TYR A 43 9.72 -2.24 -12.92
CA TYR A 43 10.05 -1.29 -14.00
C TYR A 43 11.34 -0.49 -13.72
N PHE A 44 11.53 -0.06 -12.47
CA PHE A 44 12.69 0.72 -12.04
C PHE A 44 13.77 -0.10 -11.32
N ASP A 45 13.70 -1.44 -11.29
CA ASP A 45 14.67 -2.27 -10.54
C ASP A 45 16.11 -2.20 -11.09
N ALA A 46 16.31 -1.79 -12.34
CA ALA A 46 17.64 -1.52 -12.87
C ALA A 46 18.20 -0.16 -12.39
N GLU A 47 17.31 0.82 -12.16
CA GLU A 47 17.63 2.20 -11.76
C GLU A 47 17.63 2.38 -10.23
N ALA A 48 17.12 1.37 -9.53
CA ALA A 48 17.14 1.09 -8.10
C ALA A 48 18.56 0.96 -7.53
N SER A 49 19.49 1.83 -7.92
CA SER A 49 20.79 1.87 -7.27
C SER A 49 20.61 2.40 -5.84
N PRO A 50 21.28 1.80 -4.84
CA PRO A 50 21.33 2.38 -3.50
C PRO A 50 21.94 3.76 -3.65
N VAL A 51 21.17 4.78 -3.28
CA VAL A 51 21.71 6.13 -3.27
C VAL A 51 22.83 6.16 -2.26
N SER A 52 24.00 6.63 -2.64
CA SER A 52 25.13 6.73 -1.72
C SER A 52 24.73 7.68 -0.58
N ASP A 53 24.88 7.24 0.67
CA ASP A 53 24.47 7.97 1.89
C ASP A 53 25.01 9.42 1.96
N ASP A 54 26.04 9.75 1.17
CA ASP A 54 26.69 11.06 1.15
C ASP A 54 26.05 12.10 0.19
N GLU A 55 25.19 11.72 -0.76
CA GLU A 55 24.67 12.65 -1.81
C GLU A 55 23.15 12.77 -1.91
N ALA A 56 22.38 11.77 -1.47
CA ALA A 56 20.93 11.92 -1.36
C ALA A 56 20.38 11.29 -0.08
N VAL A 57 19.25 11.84 0.38
CA VAL A 57 18.54 11.35 1.56
C VAL A 57 18.01 9.93 1.31
N GLY A 58 17.64 9.63 0.07
CA GLY A 58 17.25 8.29 -0.33
C GLY A 58 16.46 8.27 -1.63
N ALA A 59 16.13 7.06 -2.05
CA ALA A 59 15.21 6.82 -3.15
C ALA A 59 14.33 5.61 -2.85
N MET A 60 13.16 5.57 -3.47
CA MET A 60 12.25 4.43 -3.48
C MET A 60 11.55 4.32 -4.82
N TRP A 61 11.09 3.13 -5.17
CA TRP A 61 10.42 2.86 -6.44
C TRP A 61 9.41 1.72 -6.27
N GLY A 62 8.52 1.58 -7.24
CA GLY A 62 7.52 0.52 -7.25
C GLY A 62 6.48 0.72 -8.36
N SER A 63 5.39 -0.03 -8.25
CA SER A 63 4.20 0.10 -9.09
C SER A 63 3.02 0.62 -8.26
N PHE A 64 2.15 1.41 -8.89
CA PHE A 64 0.85 1.79 -8.33
C PHE A 64 -0.15 0.62 -8.30
N GLY A 65 0.13 -0.49 -9.00
CA GLY A 65 -0.75 -1.65 -9.11
C GLY A 65 -1.55 -1.70 -10.41
N THR A 66 -2.44 -2.70 -10.54
CA THR A 66 -3.28 -2.91 -11.73
C THR A 66 -4.77 -2.77 -11.46
N GLY A 67 -5.52 -2.28 -12.46
CA GLY A 67 -6.99 -2.30 -12.48
C GLY A 67 -7.64 -1.67 -11.25
N ARG A 68 -8.36 -2.47 -10.45
CA ARG A 68 -9.03 -2.00 -9.21
C ARG A 68 -8.09 -1.96 -7.98
N GLY A 69 -6.84 -2.38 -8.14
CA GLY A 69 -5.82 -2.38 -7.10
C GLY A 69 -4.93 -1.14 -7.11
N VAL A 70 -5.18 -0.19 -8.02
CA VAL A 70 -4.45 1.08 -8.06
C VAL A 70 -4.81 1.93 -6.84
N GLY A 71 -3.79 2.38 -6.10
CA GLY A 71 -3.99 3.22 -4.91
C GLY A 71 -2.77 4.04 -4.54
N PRO A 72 -2.92 4.92 -3.53
CA PRO A 72 -1.83 5.77 -3.08
C PRO A 72 -0.71 4.93 -2.45
N VAL A 73 0.53 5.36 -2.71
CA VAL A 73 1.75 4.76 -2.21
C VAL A 73 2.49 5.76 -1.33
N GLY A 74 3.11 5.26 -0.25
CA GLY A 74 3.74 6.09 0.77
C GLY A 74 5.18 5.70 1.04
N TRP A 75 6.01 6.70 1.28
CA TRP A 75 7.39 6.56 1.73
C TRP A 75 7.68 7.49 2.88
N SER A 76 8.36 7.02 3.90
CA SER A 76 8.82 7.86 5.00
C SER A 76 10.32 7.73 5.18
N HIS A 77 10.94 8.84 5.58
CA HIS A 77 12.35 8.90 5.95
C HIS A 77 12.49 9.55 7.32
N GLY A 78 12.48 8.75 8.40
CA GLY A 78 12.39 9.24 9.78
C GLY A 78 13.64 9.95 10.33
N SER A 79 14.78 9.89 9.62
CA SER A 79 16.05 10.47 10.09
C SER A 79 16.56 11.63 9.22
N ALA A 80 15.73 12.14 8.30
CA ALA A 80 16.11 13.28 7.47
C ALA A 80 16.22 14.54 8.34
N ALA A 81 17.29 15.32 8.20
CA ALA A 81 17.44 16.56 8.96
C ALA A 81 16.38 17.60 8.54
N PRO A 82 16.04 18.58 9.38
CA PRO A 82 15.30 19.76 8.94
C PRO A 82 16.03 20.47 7.79
N GLY A 83 15.32 20.91 6.76
CA GLY A 83 15.90 21.57 5.60
C GLY A 83 15.01 21.58 4.36
N THR A 84 15.53 22.15 3.28
CA THR A 84 14.90 22.11 1.95
C THR A 84 15.52 20.99 1.14
N TYR A 85 14.65 20.24 0.46
CA TYR A 85 14.94 19.09 -0.34
C TYR A 85 14.43 19.29 -1.77
N VAL A 86 15.16 18.75 -2.73
CA VAL A 86 14.67 18.56 -4.09
C VAL A 86 14.11 17.15 -4.17
N VAL A 87 12.80 17.05 -4.36
CA VAL A 87 12.10 15.78 -4.60
C VAL A 87 11.95 15.63 -6.09
N THR A 88 12.48 14.54 -6.65
CA THR A 88 12.30 14.18 -8.05
C THR A 88 11.45 12.93 -8.13
N VAL A 89 10.36 13.00 -8.90
CA VAL A 89 9.46 11.89 -9.16
C VAL A 89 9.54 11.55 -10.64
N GLU A 90 9.90 10.31 -10.93
CA GLU A 90 9.86 9.71 -12.26
C GLU A 90 8.63 8.81 -12.36
N CYS A 91 7.89 8.89 -13.46
CA CYS A 91 6.68 8.12 -13.68
C CYS A 91 6.69 7.45 -15.05
N ALA A 92 6.16 6.23 -15.10
CA ALA A 92 5.88 5.51 -16.33
C ALA A 92 4.44 4.99 -16.27
N GLY A 93 3.59 5.42 -17.20
CA GLY A 93 2.16 5.10 -17.19
C GLY A 93 1.29 6.34 -16.93
N PRO A 94 1.23 6.90 -15.70
CA PRO A 94 0.38 8.04 -15.39
C PRO A 94 0.94 9.34 -15.95
N ASP A 95 0.10 10.12 -16.62
CA ASP A 95 0.43 11.48 -17.07
C ASP A 95 0.37 12.52 -15.93
N GLU A 96 -0.41 12.22 -14.90
CA GLU A 96 -0.64 13.10 -13.75
C GLU A 96 -0.61 12.29 -12.46
N ILE A 97 0.02 12.87 -11.44
CA ILE A 97 0.04 12.34 -10.08
C ILE A 97 -0.28 13.44 -9.09
N GLU A 98 -0.90 13.05 -7.99
CA GLU A 98 -1.08 13.88 -6.80
C GLU A 98 0.00 13.53 -5.78
N VAL A 99 0.77 14.52 -5.36
CA VAL A 99 1.86 14.37 -4.41
C VAL A 99 1.54 15.10 -3.14
N ARG A 100 1.68 14.41 -2.01
CA ARG A 100 1.63 15.00 -0.68
C ARG A 100 2.97 14.84 0.01
N PHE A 101 3.47 15.93 0.59
CA PHE A 101 4.68 15.95 1.39
C PHE A 101 4.31 16.36 2.82
N ASP A 102 4.44 15.43 3.74
CA ASP A 102 4.10 15.57 5.16
C ASP A 102 5.38 15.59 6.02
N GLN A 103 5.31 16.27 7.15
CA GLN A 103 6.31 16.11 8.22
C GLN A 103 5.88 14.95 9.13
N THR A 104 6.82 14.27 9.77
CA THR A 104 6.52 13.08 10.60
C THR A 104 5.44 13.34 11.65
N ASP A 105 5.44 14.53 12.25
CA ASP A 105 4.52 14.92 13.34
C ASP A 105 3.39 15.87 12.87
N HIS A 106 3.46 16.33 11.61
CA HIS A 106 2.50 17.28 11.04
C HIS A 106 2.10 16.89 9.62
N ARG A 107 0.85 16.44 9.48
CA ARG A 107 0.22 16.24 8.17
C ARG A 107 -0.09 17.60 7.55
N GLN A 108 0.42 17.85 6.36
CA GLN A 108 0.03 18.95 5.52
C GLN A 108 -1.23 18.53 4.75
N ASP A 109 -2.33 19.28 4.86
CA ASP A 109 -3.54 19.02 4.07
C ASP A 109 -3.40 19.44 2.59
N ALA A 110 -2.21 19.93 2.20
CA ALA A 110 -1.93 20.41 0.86
C ALA A 110 -1.39 19.28 -0.03
N THR A 111 -2.20 18.91 -1.03
CA THR A 111 -1.78 18.04 -2.13
C THR A 111 -1.40 18.89 -3.33
N THR A 112 -0.29 18.54 -4.00
CA THR A 112 0.15 19.19 -5.24
C THR A 112 -0.04 18.24 -6.39
N ARG A 113 -0.75 18.69 -7.42
CA ARG A 113 -0.93 17.94 -8.66
C ARG A 113 0.21 18.24 -9.62
N LEU A 114 0.87 17.20 -10.12
CA LEU A 114 2.02 17.29 -11.00
C LEU A 114 1.78 16.52 -12.29
N THR A 115 2.11 17.14 -13.43
CA THR A 115 2.21 16.45 -14.72
C THR A 115 3.55 15.69 -14.77
N CYS A 116 3.50 14.38 -14.96
CA CYS A 116 4.66 13.48 -14.85
C CYS A 116 4.75 12.47 -16.02
N PRO A 117 4.85 12.90 -17.29
CA PRO A 117 5.00 11.96 -18.41
C PRO A 117 6.40 11.31 -18.50
N GLY A 118 7.20 11.42 -17.44
CA GLY A 118 8.58 10.93 -17.40
C GLY A 118 9.29 11.31 -16.10
N SER A 119 9.52 12.61 -15.88
CA SER A 119 10.16 13.10 -14.65
C SER A 119 9.71 14.52 -14.31
N VAL A 120 9.51 14.79 -13.02
CA VAL A 120 9.19 16.11 -12.47
C VAL A 120 9.92 16.31 -11.14
N SER A 121 10.39 17.53 -10.88
CA SER A 121 11.04 17.88 -9.61
C SER A 121 10.37 19.08 -8.96
N PHE A 122 10.29 19.06 -7.64
CA PHE A 122 9.77 20.17 -6.84
C PHE A 122 10.53 20.31 -5.53
N ASP A 123 10.39 21.48 -4.91
CA ASP A 123 10.99 21.76 -3.61
C ASP A 123 10.05 21.40 -2.49
N ALA A 124 10.57 20.67 -1.51
CA ALA A 124 9.90 20.38 -0.26
C ALA A 124 10.75 20.91 0.89
N THR A 125 10.12 21.55 1.87
CA THR A 125 10.83 22.00 3.08
C THR A 125 10.20 21.33 4.28
N THR A 126 11.03 20.75 5.14
CA THR A 126 10.65 20.26 6.46
C THR A 126 11.37 21.06 7.53
N THR A 127 10.64 21.44 8.57
CA THR A 127 11.18 22.12 9.75
C THR A 127 11.48 21.17 10.89
N GLU A 128 11.07 19.91 10.74
CA GLU A 128 11.20 18.84 11.71
C GLU A 128 12.12 17.73 11.19
N THR A 129 12.47 16.79 12.07
CA THR A 129 13.23 15.61 11.65
C THR A 129 12.29 14.63 10.95
N GLY A 130 12.67 14.24 9.75
CA GLY A 130 11.95 13.31 8.91
C GLY A 130 10.81 13.92 8.10
N PHE A 131 10.34 13.13 7.15
CA PHE A 131 9.23 13.46 6.26
C PHE A 131 8.55 12.19 5.75
N MET A 132 7.35 12.36 5.17
CA MET A 132 6.63 11.35 4.41
C MET A 132 6.21 11.92 3.05
N ILE A 133 6.34 11.12 2.00
CA ILE A 133 5.88 11.43 0.65
C ILE A 133 4.81 10.41 0.30
N GLU A 134 3.65 10.89 -0.13
CA GLU A 134 2.56 10.06 -0.67
C GLU A 134 2.34 10.45 -2.14
N LEU A 135 2.24 9.45 -3.01
CA LEU A 135 1.88 9.62 -4.41
C LEU A 135 0.53 8.93 -4.66
N ASP A 136 -0.36 9.59 -5.39
CA ASP A 136 -1.62 9.02 -5.87
C ASP A 136 -1.73 9.25 -7.38
N SER A 137 -1.89 8.17 -8.15
CA SER A 137 -2.08 8.22 -9.60
C SER A 137 -3.55 8.37 -10.01
N ALA A 138 -4.45 8.62 -9.06
CA ALA A 138 -5.89 8.78 -9.26
C ALA A 138 -6.54 7.59 -10.02
N GLY A 139 -6.04 6.38 -9.77
CA GLY A 139 -6.53 5.15 -10.40
C GLY A 139 -5.84 4.78 -11.73
N ALA A 140 -4.82 5.53 -12.17
CA ALA A 140 -4.01 5.16 -13.32
C ALA A 140 -2.92 4.15 -12.94
N PRO A 141 -2.82 2.98 -13.61
CA PRO A 141 -1.72 2.06 -13.39
C PRO A 141 -0.39 2.65 -13.87
N GLY A 142 0.71 2.19 -13.29
CA GLY A 142 2.04 2.63 -13.69
C GLY A 142 3.13 2.38 -12.66
N ALA A 143 4.37 2.69 -13.02
CA ALA A 143 5.51 2.70 -12.13
C ALA A 143 5.87 4.11 -11.66
N TYR A 144 6.50 4.19 -10.50
CA TYR A 144 7.08 5.41 -9.97
C TYR A 144 8.48 5.16 -9.41
N ARG A 145 9.29 6.22 -9.42
CA ARG A 145 10.53 6.33 -8.66
C ARG A 145 10.61 7.71 -8.03
N ILE A 146 10.90 7.75 -6.73
CA ILE A 146 11.11 8.98 -5.98
C ILE A 146 12.58 9.01 -5.58
N SER A 147 13.23 10.13 -5.81
CA SER A 147 14.56 10.43 -5.28
C SER A 147 14.54 11.77 -4.55
N VAL A 148 15.22 11.83 -3.41
CA VAL A 148 15.26 13.03 -2.57
C VAL A 148 16.69 13.37 -2.23
N ALA A 149 17.09 14.60 -2.59
CA ALA A 149 18.41 15.14 -2.30
C ALA A 149 18.29 16.47 -1.53
N PRO A 150 19.24 16.79 -0.63
CA PRO A 150 19.31 18.12 -0.03
C PRO A 150 19.43 19.19 -1.11
N ARG A 151 18.67 20.28 -0.99
CA ARG A 151 18.86 21.43 -1.87
C ARG A 151 20.13 22.18 -1.44
N ILE A 152 21.19 22.09 -2.24
CA ILE A 152 22.39 22.88 -2.03
C ILE A 152 22.14 24.31 -2.55
N ALA A 153 22.11 25.28 -1.64
CA ALA A 153 22.09 26.69 -2.00
C ALA A 153 23.39 27.01 -2.76
N SER A 154 23.26 27.35 -4.05
CA SER A 154 24.38 27.81 -4.88
C SER A 154 24.77 29.25 -4.56
#